data_AF-A0A1M5H1H5-F1
#
_entry.id   AF-A0A1M5H1H5-F1
#
_cell.length_a   1.000
_cell.length_b   1.000
_cell.length_c   1.000
_cell.angle_alpha   90.00
_cell.angle_beta   90.00
_cell.angle_gamma   90.00
#
_symmetry.space_group_name_H-M   'P 1'
#
loop_
_entity.id
_entity.type
_entity.pdbx_description
1 polymer ?
#
loop_
_entity_poly.entity_id
_entity_poly.type
_entity_poly.pdbx_seq_one_letter_code
_entity_poly.pdbx_strand_id
1 'polypeptide(L)'
;MDTDDLTDEAYEAIIFEAENFHHDLTLQFGLLSYNCEDEEEYIESSKKLIKQLLKCNNSELEDIFFEDIPTKSELNRVLKRIKDNILNVENNTYKCTTNTDEDE
;
A
#
# COMPACT_ATOMS: atom_id res chain seq x y z
N MET A 1 6.51 12.21 -4.84
CA MET A 1 5.10 12.30 -5.27
C MET A 1 4.25 12.58 -4.05
N ASP A 2 3.24 13.43 -4.16
CA ASP A 2 2.29 13.61 -3.06
C ASP A 2 1.25 12.48 -3.11
N THR A 3 0.68 12.09 -1.97
CA THR A 3 -0.36 11.05 -1.97
C THR A 3 -1.62 11.46 -2.73
N ASP A 4 -1.78 12.76 -2.99
CA ASP A 4 -2.86 13.34 -3.79
C ASP A 4 -2.64 13.17 -5.30
N ASP A 5 -1.44 12.78 -5.74
CA ASP A 5 -1.14 12.46 -7.14
C ASP A 5 -1.54 11.01 -7.50
N LEU A 6 -1.91 10.19 -6.51
CA LEU A 6 -2.33 8.80 -6.71
C LEU A 6 -3.70 8.75 -7.38
N THR A 7 -3.93 7.73 -8.20
CA THR A 7 -5.27 7.34 -8.63
C THR A 7 -6.14 7.02 -7.40
N ASP A 8 -7.44 7.27 -7.52
CA ASP A 8 -8.40 6.95 -6.47
C ASP A 8 -8.29 5.47 -6.07
N GLU A 9 -8.07 4.58 -7.03
CA GLU A 9 -7.88 3.15 -6.79
C GLU A 9 -6.61 2.83 -5.97
N ALA A 10 -5.47 3.45 -6.29
CA ALA A 10 -4.22 3.25 -5.55
C ALA A 10 -4.30 3.85 -4.14
N TYR A 11 -4.91 5.03 -4.01
CA TYR A 11 -5.15 5.68 -2.73
C TYR A 11 -6.05 4.82 -1.82
N GLU A 12 -7.18 4.34 -2.34
CA GLU A 12 -8.09 3.47 -1.59
C GLU A 12 -7.44 2.15 -1.21
N ALA A 13 -6.66 1.55 -2.12
CA ALA A 13 -6.00 0.28 -1.90
C ALA A 13 -4.95 0.32 -0.78
N ILE A 14 -4.24 1.45 -0.63
CA ILE A 14 -3.07 1.59 0.23
C ILE A 14 -3.34 2.53 1.41
N ILE A 15 -3.56 3.82 1.14
CA ILE A 15 -3.66 4.87 2.16
C ILE A 15 -4.92 4.71 2.98
N PHE A 16 -6.08 4.60 2.34
CA PHE A 16 -7.36 4.45 3.05
C PHE A 16 -7.41 3.18 3.89
N GLU A 17 -6.88 2.08 3.37
CA GLU A 17 -6.87 0.80 4.07
C GLU A 17 -5.88 0.75 5.24
N ALA A 18 -4.76 1.48 5.13
CA ALA A 18 -3.83 1.70 6.23
C ALA A 18 -4.47 2.59 7.32
N GLU A 19 -5.15 3.67 6.94
CA GLU A 19 -5.78 4.62 7.87
C GLU A 19 -6.93 3.98 8.66
N ASN A 20 -7.73 3.14 8.00
CA ASN A 20 -8.77 2.37 8.68
C ASN A 20 -8.23 1.38 9.71
N PHE A 21 -6.96 1.00 9.62
CA PHE A 21 -6.33 0.09 10.56
C PHE A 21 -5.58 0.83 11.66
N HIS A 22 -4.61 1.66 11.30
CA HIS A 22 -3.75 2.33 12.24
C HIS A 22 -3.07 3.55 11.62
N HIS A 23 -3.20 4.71 12.25
CA HIS A 23 -2.66 5.97 11.75
C HIS A 23 -1.14 5.91 11.50
N ASP A 24 -0.37 5.34 12.42
CA ASP A 24 1.09 5.17 12.23
C ASP A 24 1.43 4.34 10.98
N LEU A 25 0.58 3.38 10.59
CA LEU A 25 0.79 2.63 9.35
C LEU A 25 0.60 3.53 8.12
N THR A 26 -0.43 4.39 8.13
CA THR A 26 -0.65 5.40 7.09
C THR A 26 0.54 6.33 6.96
N LEU A 27 1.12 6.77 8.08
CA LEU A 27 2.30 7.63 8.09
C LEU A 27 3.48 6.97 7.38
N GLN A 28 3.70 5.66 7.57
CA GLN A 28 4.76 4.95 6.85
C GLN A 28 4.54 4.97 5.32
N PHE A 29 3.30 4.78 4.87
CA PHE A 29 2.96 4.84 3.44
C PHE A 29 2.96 6.26 2.87
N GLY A 30 2.59 7.27 3.66
CA GLY A 30 2.67 8.67 3.27
C GLY A 30 4.12 9.17 3.17
N LEU A 31 4.97 8.80 4.14
CA LEU A 31 6.41 9.11 4.06
C LEU A 31 7.07 8.43 2.87
N LEU A 32 6.61 7.24 2.51
CA LEU A 32 7.11 6.51 1.35
C LEU A 32 6.83 7.26 0.03
N SER A 33 5.68 7.93 -0.11
CA SER A 33 5.31 8.62 -1.35
C SER A 33 6.26 9.76 -1.72
N TYR A 34 6.80 10.46 -0.72
CA TYR A 34 7.79 11.51 -0.92
C TYR A 34 9.07 11.00 -1.61
N ASN A 35 9.40 9.73 -1.43
CA ASN A 35 10.57 9.10 -2.02
C ASN A 35 10.32 8.46 -3.40
N CYS A 36 9.08 8.51 -3.90
CA CYS A 36 8.71 7.95 -5.19
C CYS A 36 8.49 9.06 -6.23
N GLU A 37 8.94 8.83 -7.45
CA GLU A 37 8.78 9.74 -8.58
C GLU A 37 7.38 9.65 -9.18
N ASP A 38 6.81 8.45 -9.26
CA ASP A 38 5.49 8.17 -9.84
C ASP A 38 4.69 7.07 -9.09
N GLU A 39 3.46 6.82 -9.53
CA GLU A 39 2.57 5.83 -8.92
C GLU A 39 3.11 4.40 -9.03
N GLU A 40 3.76 4.05 -10.14
CA GLU A 40 4.30 2.71 -10.35
C GLU A 40 5.41 2.43 -9.34
N GLU A 41 6.34 3.37 -9.18
CA GLU A 41 7.39 3.31 -8.16
C GLU A 41 6.80 3.29 -6.74
N TYR A 42 5.74 4.05 -6.50
CA TYR A 42 5.03 4.04 -5.22
C TYR A 42 4.41 2.68 -4.90
N ILE A 43 3.74 2.06 -5.88
CA ILE A 43 3.14 0.73 -5.76
C ILE A 43 4.22 -0.32 -5.50
N GLU A 44 5.33 -0.29 -6.24
CA GLU A 44 6.45 -1.21 -6.03
C GLU A 44 7.09 -1.05 -4.65
N SER A 45 7.32 0.20 -4.24
CA SER A 45 7.90 0.54 -2.95
C SER A 45 6.97 0.13 -1.81
N SER A 46 5.67 0.31 -1.97
CA SER A 46 4.65 -0.11 -1.01
C SER A 46 4.68 -1.63 -0.80
N LYS A 47 4.83 -2.42 -1.86
CA LYS A 47 5.02 -3.88 -1.74
C LYS A 47 6.31 -4.24 -1.00
N LYS A 48 7.39 -3.47 -1.19
CA LYS A 48 8.67 -3.68 -0.47
C LYS A 48 8.50 -3.38 1.02
N LEU A 49 7.85 -2.26 1.37
CA LEU A 49 7.53 -1.90 2.75
C LEU A 49 6.66 -2.96 3.42
N ILE A 50 5.60 -3.44 2.77
CA ILE A 50 4.76 -4.54 3.26
C ILE A 50 5.61 -5.79 3.57
N LYS A 51 6.54 -6.18 2.69
CA LYS A 51 7.43 -7.33 2.91
C LYS A 51 8.38 -7.11 4.10
N GLN A 52 8.79 -5.88 4.36
CA GLN A 52 9.62 -5.53 5.52
C GLN A 52 8.81 -5.63 6.81
N LEU A 53 7.63 -5.00 6.84
CA LEU A 53 6.74 -5.01 8.01
C LEU A 53 6.28 -6.43 8.39
N LEU A 54 6.02 -7.31 7.42
CA LEU A 54 5.71 -8.72 7.68
C LEU A 54 6.85 -9.48 8.38
N LYS A 55 8.10 -9.02 8.23
CA LYS A 55 9.29 -9.63 8.84
C LYS A 55 9.66 -9.01 10.18
N CYS A 56 9.22 -7.78 10.45
CA CYS A 56 9.50 -7.06 11.70
C CYS A 56 9.13 -7.90 12.93
N ASN A 57 10.00 -7.89 13.92
CA ASN A 57 9.73 -8.41 15.25
C ASN A 57 9.03 -7.35 16.12
N ASN A 58 8.56 -7.72 17.31
CA ASN A 58 7.80 -6.79 18.16
C ASN A 58 8.59 -5.54 18.56
N SER A 59 9.90 -5.65 18.81
CA SER A 59 10.73 -4.48 19.14
C SER A 59 10.87 -3.53 17.96
N GLU A 60 10.96 -4.06 16.73
CA GLU A 60 10.96 -3.21 15.52
C GLU A 60 9.58 -2.57 15.28
N LEU A 61 8.50 -3.22 15.69
CA LEU A 61 7.16 -2.63 15.64
C LEU A 61 7.00 -1.51 16.67
N GLU A 62 7.62 -1.62 17.84
CA GLU A 62 7.64 -0.53 18.86
C GLU A 62 8.35 0.74 18.35
N ASP A 63 9.30 0.62 17.43
CA ASP A 63 9.96 1.77 16.78
C ASP A 63 9.08 2.44 15.70
N ILE A 64 8.07 1.72 15.20
CA ILE A 64 7.18 2.17 14.11
C ILE A 64 5.84 2.66 14.68
N PHE A 65 5.33 1.99 15.71
CA PHE A 65 4.06 2.25 16.35
C PHE A 65 4.31 2.78 17.76
N PHE A 66 3.97 4.04 18.00
CA PHE A 66 4.43 4.74 19.21
C PHE A 66 3.50 4.55 20.42
N GLU A 67 2.19 4.42 20.22
CA GLU A 67 1.20 4.36 21.32
C GLU A 67 0.32 3.09 21.28
N ASP A 68 -0.21 2.72 20.12
CA ASP A 68 -1.12 1.58 19.98
C ASP A 68 -0.51 0.49 19.09
N ILE A 69 0.48 -0.23 19.64
CA ILE A 69 1.20 -1.26 18.88
C ILE A 69 0.24 -2.41 18.55
N PRO A 70 -0.12 -2.61 17.27
CA PRO A 70 -1.06 -3.66 16.91
C PRO A 70 -0.44 -5.03 17.12
N THR A 71 -1.28 -6.05 17.33
CA THR A 71 -0.74 -7.41 17.36
C THR A 71 -0.19 -7.78 15.98
N LYS A 72 0.90 -8.54 15.96
CA LYS A 72 1.50 -9.01 14.70
C LYS A 72 0.52 -9.77 13.81
N SER A 73 -0.46 -10.46 14.41
CA SER A 73 -1.51 -11.17 13.66
C SER A 73 -2.42 -10.21 12.91
N GLU A 74 -2.87 -9.14 13.57
CA GLU A 74 -3.73 -8.11 12.99
C GLU A 74 -2.99 -7.33 11.91
N LEU A 75 -1.76 -6.88 12.22
CA LEU A 75 -0.90 -6.20 11.26
C LEU A 75 -0.68 -7.06 10.02
N ASN A 76 -0.30 -8.34 10.19
CA ASN A 76 -0.10 -9.25 9.05
C ASN A 76 -1.36 -9.44 8.21
N ARG A 77 -2.55 -9.44 8.83
CA ARG A 77 -3.82 -9.57 8.12
C ARG A 77 -4.07 -8.33 7.25
N VAL A 78 -3.86 -7.14 7.80
CA VAL A 78 -4.06 -5.89 7.05
C VAL A 78 -3.02 -5.71 5.96
N LEU A 79 -1.75 -6.00 6.23
CA LEU A 79 -0.68 -5.94 5.22
C LEU A 79 -0.93 -6.88 4.03
N LYS A 80 -1.50 -8.08 4.29
CA LYS A 80 -1.92 -8.98 3.21
C LYS A 80 -3.09 -8.40 2.41
N ARG A 81 -4.07 -7.80 3.08
CA ARG A 81 -5.22 -7.16 2.45
C ARG A 81 -4.80 -5.99 1.54
N ILE A 82 -3.93 -5.10 2.02
CA ILE A 82 -3.36 -4.01 1.22
C ILE A 82 -2.63 -4.58 0.00
N LYS A 83 -1.80 -5.61 0.20
CA LYS A 83 -1.10 -6.27 -0.91
C LYS A 83 -2.06 -6.85 -1.95
N ASP A 84 -3.13 -7.50 -1.51
CA ASP A 84 -4.15 -8.07 -2.41
C ASP A 84 -4.91 -6.97 -3.16
N ASN A 85 -5.21 -5.85 -2.51
CA ASN A 85 -5.80 -4.66 -3.14
C ASN A 85 -4.87 -4.09 -4.22
N ILE A 86 -3.57 -3.93 -3.93
CA ILE A 86 -2.58 -3.48 -4.92
C ILE A 86 -2.56 -4.41 -6.14
N LEU A 87 -2.56 -5.72 -5.94
CA LEU A 87 -2.60 -6.68 -7.05
C LEU A 87 -3.88 -6.54 -7.89
N ASN A 88 -5.01 -6.18 -7.26
CA ASN A 88 -6.25 -5.91 -7.99
C ASN A 88 -6.17 -4.61 -8.79
N VAL A 89 -5.56 -3.55 -8.25
CA VAL A 89 -5.30 -2.30 -8.99
C VAL A 89 -4.48 -2.61 -10.23
N GLU A 90 -3.34 -3.29 -10.08
CA GLU A 90 -2.48 -3.67 -11.21
C GLU A 90 -3.25 -4.49 -12.26
N ASN A 91 -3.97 -5.53 -11.82
CA ASN A 91 -4.76 -6.38 -12.72
C ASN A 91 -5.89 -5.62 -13.44
N ASN A 92 -6.47 -4.58 -12.81
CA ASN A 92 -7.48 -3.74 -13.45
C ASN A 92 -6.85 -2.74 -14.42
N THR A 93 -5.66 -2.21 -14.13
CA THR A 93 -4.88 -1.38 -15.06
C THR A 93 -4.53 -2.16 -16.34
N TYR A 94 -4.25 -3.47 -16.24
CA TYR A 94 -4.02 -4.34 -17.41
C TYR A 94 -5.30 -4.75 -18.17
N LYS A 95 -6.51 -4.57 -17.60
CA LYS A 95 -7.77 -4.85 -18.31
C LYS A 95 -8.22 -3.69 -19.19
N CYS A 96 -7.85 -2.45 -18.87
CA CYS A 96 -8.20 -1.29 -19.69
C CYS A 96 -7.38 -1.18 -20.99
N THR A 97 -6.26 -1.90 -21.13
CA THR A 97 -5.37 -1.81 -22.31
C THR A 97 -5.61 -2.89 -23.37
N THR A 98 -6.54 -3.84 -23.17
CA THR A 98 -6.80 -4.93 -24.13
C THR A 98 -8.07 -4.78 -24.97
N ASN A 99 -8.70 -3.60 -24.99
CA ASN A 99 -9.76 -3.30 -25.96
C ASN A 99 -9.22 -2.34 -27.02
N THR A 100 -8.31 -2.82 -27.86
CA THR A 100 -8.01 -2.18 -29.14
C THR A 100 -8.73 -2.97 -30.22
N ASP A 101 -9.82 -2.38 -30.72
CA ASP A 101 -10.28 -2.38 -32.10
C ASP A 101 -9.99 -3.64 -32.93
N GLU A 102 -10.96 -4.57 -32.94
CA GLU A 102 -11.28 -5.35 -34.15
C GLU A 102 -12.77 -5.09 -34.45
N ASP A 103 -13.05 -3.89 -34.95
CA ASP A 103 -14.27 -3.61 -35.71
C ASP A 103 -14.16 -4.28 -37.09
N GLU A 104 -15.28 -4.87 -37.51
CA GLU A 104 -15.58 -5.61 -38.76
C GLU A 104 -15.15 -4.94 -40.08
#